data_AF-A0A0K8P5Y4-F1
#
_entry.id   AF-A0A0K8P5Y4-F1
#
_cell.length_a   1.000
_cell.length_b   1.000
_cell.length_c   1.000
_cell.angle_alpha   90.00
_cell.angle_beta   90.00
_cell.angle_gamma   90.00
#
_symmetry.space_group_name_H-M   'P 1'
#
loop_
_entity.id
_entity.type
_entity.pdbx_description
1 polymer ?
#
loop_
_entity_poly.entity_id
_entity_poly.type
_entity_poly.pdbx_seq_one_letter_code
_entity_poly.pdbx_strand_id
1 'polypeptide(L)'
;MPRHCPSRSLPVSLALALAACGGGGSSGPEVVTEDLARSTGALSCGPSLLETTRLEREITDLAAAGVPVVRARCGSDGQPRPAACGLDAGELWIIRTAAETAPLARARGYRPLADIPAAAEQACR
;
A
#
# COMPACT_ATOMS: atom_id res chain seq x y z
N MET A 1 61.12 -16.29 -15.63
CA MET A 1 61.77 -15.19 -16.39
C MET A 1 61.07 -15.05 -17.74
N PRO A 2 60.88 -13.81 -18.23
CA PRO A 2 59.73 -13.38 -19.03
C PRO A 2 59.95 -13.59 -20.52
N ARG A 3 58.86 -13.65 -21.30
CA ARG A 3 58.85 -13.24 -22.71
C ARG A 3 57.55 -12.51 -23.03
N HIS A 4 57.69 -11.25 -23.40
CA HIS A 4 56.66 -10.41 -23.97
C HIS A 4 56.59 -10.59 -25.49
N CYS A 5 55.40 -10.26 -26.02
CA CYS A 5 55.08 -9.70 -27.35
C CYS A 5 55.09 -10.63 -28.58
N PRO A 6 54.38 -10.28 -29.69
CA PRO A 6 53.43 -9.17 -29.92
C PRO A 6 52.18 -9.51 -30.79
N SER A 7 51.35 -8.50 -31.02
CA SER A 7 50.66 -8.19 -32.29
C SER A 7 49.50 -9.08 -32.75
N ARG A 8 48.31 -8.49 -32.98
CA ARG A 8 47.74 -8.24 -34.34
C ARG A 8 46.23 -7.99 -34.28
N SER A 9 45.88 -6.72 -34.35
CA SER A 9 44.87 -6.08 -35.20
C SER A 9 43.52 -6.77 -35.53
N LEU A 10 42.48 -5.95 -35.29
CA LEU A 10 41.22 -5.73 -36.02
C LEU A 10 39.93 -6.48 -35.61
N PRO A 11 38.80 -5.74 -35.56
CA PRO A 11 37.56 -6.14 -34.92
C PRO A 11 36.63 -6.85 -35.91
N VAL A 12 36.01 -7.95 -35.48
CA VAL A 12 34.84 -8.52 -36.16
C VAL A 12 33.63 -8.09 -35.35
N SER A 13 33.02 -6.98 -35.75
CA SER A 13 31.73 -6.54 -35.23
C SER A 13 30.66 -7.55 -35.65
N LEU A 14 30.25 -8.40 -34.70
CA LEU A 14 29.18 -9.36 -34.86
C LEU A 14 27.84 -8.63 -34.63
N ALA A 15 27.12 -8.35 -35.71
CA ALA A 15 25.74 -7.87 -35.67
C ALA A 15 24.81 -9.01 -35.22
N LEU A 16 24.33 -8.99 -33.97
CA LEU A 16 23.23 -9.84 -33.52
C LEU A 16 21.90 -9.13 -33.75
N ALA A 17 21.06 -9.74 -34.57
CA ALA A 17 19.70 -9.32 -34.83
C ALA A 17 18.71 -10.35 -34.25
N LEU A 18 17.71 -9.83 -33.52
CA LEU A 18 16.38 -10.35 -33.17
C LEU A 18 16.20 -11.73 -32.49
N ALA A 19 15.67 -11.67 -31.26
CA ALA A 19 14.43 -12.36 -30.90
C ALA A 19 13.75 -11.59 -29.76
N ALA A 20 12.86 -10.67 -30.13
CA ALA A 20 11.90 -10.07 -29.20
C ALA A 20 10.88 -11.14 -28.82
N CYS A 21 11.03 -11.71 -27.62
CA CYS A 21 10.03 -12.61 -27.05
C CYS A 21 8.95 -11.76 -26.39
N GLY A 22 7.74 -11.82 -26.95
CA GLY A 22 6.55 -11.25 -26.36
C GLY A 22 6.17 -11.97 -25.06
N GLY A 23 5.73 -11.19 -24.08
CA GLY A 23 5.05 -11.65 -22.89
C GLY A 23 3.92 -10.68 -22.61
N GLY A 24 2.69 -11.13 -22.80
CA GLY A 24 1.50 -10.30 -22.93
C GLY A 24 1.25 -9.40 -21.73
N GLY A 25 1.05 -8.12 -22.01
CA GLY A 25 0.39 -7.22 -21.08
C GLY A 25 -1.05 -7.69 -20.91
N SER A 26 -1.33 -8.32 -19.78
CA SER A 26 -2.68 -8.67 -19.36
C SER A 26 -3.49 -7.38 -19.25
N SER A 27 -4.17 -7.01 -20.32
CA SER A 27 -5.18 -5.96 -20.32
C SER A 27 -6.47 -6.57 -19.79
N GLY A 28 -6.43 -7.05 -18.55
CA GLY A 28 -7.66 -7.27 -17.80
C GLY A 28 -8.35 -5.92 -17.58
N PRO A 29 -9.66 -5.89 -17.27
CA PRO A 29 -10.31 -4.65 -16.89
C PRO A 29 -9.51 -4.05 -15.72
N GLU A 30 -8.93 -2.87 -15.93
CA GLU A 30 -8.25 -2.13 -14.88
C GLU A 30 -9.32 -1.70 -13.89
N VAL A 31 -9.45 -2.45 -12.79
CA VAL A 31 -10.36 -2.09 -11.71
C VAL A 31 -9.79 -0.85 -11.06
N VAL A 32 -10.47 0.28 -11.27
CA VAL A 32 -10.12 1.54 -10.63
C VAL A 32 -10.28 1.35 -9.13
N THR A 33 -9.20 1.51 -8.39
CA THR A 33 -9.19 1.35 -6.94
C THR A 33 -8.85 2.67 -6.25
N GLU A 34 -9.36 2.83 -5.03
CA GLU A 34 -9.12 4.00 -4.20
C GLU A 34 -8.61 3.57 -2.83
N ASP A 35 -7.59 4.27 -2.34
CA ASP A 35 -7.10 4.13 -0.96
C ASP A 35 -7.89 5.08 -0.04
N LEU A 36 -8.45 4.51 1.02
CA LEU A 36 -9.26 5.20 2.02
C LEU A 36 -8.70 4.94 3.42
N ALA A 37 -8.92 5.87 4.34
CA ALA A 37 -8.51 5.75 5.73
C ALA A 37 -9.60 6.16 6.72
N ARG A 38 -9.61 5.53 7.90
CA ARG A 38 -10.51 5.83 9.03
C ARG A 38 -9.72 5.75 10.34
N SER A 39 -9.98 6.62 11.31
CA SER A 39 -9.43 6.47 12.66
C SER A 39 -9.96 5.20 13.32
N THR A 40 -9.07 4.46 13.98
CA THR A 40 -9.48 3.30 14.78
C THR A 40 -10.25 3.71 16.04
N GLY A 41 -10.14 4.98 16.45
CA GLY A 41 -10.65 5.50 17.72
C GLY A 41 -9.78 5.15 18.92
N ALA A 42 -8.55 4.66 18.69
CA ALA A 42 -7.59 4.39 19.75
C ALA A 42 -7.28 5.67 20.54
N LEU A 43 -7.10 5.54 21.85
CA LEU A 43 -6.75 6.66 22.72
C LEU A 43 -5.30 6.52 23.21
N SER A 44 -4.64 7.66 23.39
CA SER A 44 -3.32 7.76 24.03
C SER A 44 -3.37 7.20 25.45
N CYS A 45 -2.32 6.46 25.84
CA CYS A 45 -2.24 5.64 27.06
C CYS A 45 -3.20 4.45 27.11
N GLY A 46 -4.07 4.27 26.12
CA GLY A 46 -4.92 3.09 25.95
C GLY A 46 -4.22 1.96 25.19
N PRO A 47 -4.89 0.82 25.02
CA PRO A 47 -4.41 -0.22 24.13
C PRO A 47 -4.42 0.28 22.69
N SER A 48 -3.36 -0.06 21.95
CA SER A 48 -3.37 0.07 20.49
C SER A 48 -4.49 -0.78 19.92
N LEU A 49 -5.12 -0.30 18.85
CA LEU A 49 -6.11 -1.06 18.11
C LEU A 49 -5.55 -1.62 16.82
N LEU A 50 -4.28 -1.39 16.47
CA LEU A 50 -3.60 -1.87 15.26
C LEU A 50 -3.18 -3.34 15.33
N GLU A 51 -4.08 -4.19 15.80
CA GLU A 51 -3.90 -5.64 15.86
C GLU A 51 -4.39 -6.29 14.56
N THR A 52 -3.65 -7.27 14.07
CA THR A 52 -3.99 -8.00 12.83
C THR A 52 -5.41 -8.56 12.88
N THR A 53 -5.81 -9.18 14.00
CA THR A 53 -7.16 -9.74 14.17
C THR A 53 -8.25 -8.66 14.20
N ARG A 54 -7.94 -7.42 14.60
CA ARG A 54 -8.91 -6.31 14.53
C ARG A 54 -9.08 -5.82 13.10
N LEU A 55 -7.99 -5.71 12.36
CA LEU A 55 -8.02 -5.34 10.96
C LEU A 55 -8.82 -6.37 10.13
N GLU A 56 -8.63 -7.67 10.38
CA GLU A 56 -9.38 -8.74 9.74
C GLU A 56 -10.89 -8.67 10.03
N ARG A 57 -11.28 -8.32 11.27
CA ARG A 57 -12.69 -8.08 11.60
C ARG A 57 -13.26 -6.87 10.85
N GLU A 58 -12.54 -5.75 10.80
CA GLU A 58 -12.98 -4.58 10.03
C GLU A 58 -13.16 -4.93 8.55
N ILE A 59 -12.24 -5.71 7.95
CA ILE A 59 -12.38 -6.21 6.57
C ILE A 59 -13.65 -7.06 6.41
N THR A 60 -13.92 -7.95 7.36
CA THR A 60 -15.10 -8.82 7.35
C THR A 60 -16.39 -8.01 7.44
N ASP A 61 -16.42 -7.00 8.33
CA ASP A 61 -17.57 -6.11 8.52
C ASP A 61 -17.81 -5.22 7.29
N LEU A 62 -16.75 -4.76 6.62
CA LEU A 62 -16.81 -4.04 5.35
C LEU A 62 -17.33 -4.95 4.22
N ALA A 63 -16.85 -6.19 4.13
CA ALA A 63 -17.31 -7.14 3.14
C ALA A 63 -18.80 -7.46 3.31
N ALA A 64 -19.26 -7.68 4.55
CA ALA A 64 -20.68 -7.87 4.88
C ALA A 64 -21.54 -6.65 4.52
N ALA A 65 -20.93 -5.47 4.44
CA ALA A 65 -21.57 -4.23 4.02
C ALA A 65 -21.50 -3.95 2.51
N GLY A 66 -20.99 -4.89 1.71
CA GLY A 66 -20.85 -4.71 0.27
C GLY A 66 -19.61 -3.91 -0.14
N VAL A 67 -18.61 -3.77 0.74
CA VAL A 67 -17.32 -3.13 0.46
C VAL A 67 -16.24 -4.22 0.41
N PRO A 68 -15.98 -4.83 -0.75
CA PRO A 68 -14.86 -5.74 -0.90
C PRO A 68 -13.55 -4.97 -0.77
N VAL A 69 -12.70 -5.41 0.16
CA VAL A 69 -11.38 -4.82 0.40
C VAL A 69 -10.33 -5.59 -0.39
N VAL A 70 -9.60 -4.89 -1.25
CA VAL A 70 -8.51 -5.42 -2.09
C VAL A 70 -7.21 -5.50 -1.30
N ARG A 71 -6.97 -4.52 -0.42
CA ARG A 71 -5.80 -4.44 0.46
C ARG A 71 -6.16 -3.72 1.73
N ALA A 72 -5.64 -4.17 2.88
CA ALA A 72 -5.85 -3.53 4.17
C ALA A 72 -4.52 -3.39 4.90
N ARG A 73 -4.30 -2.27 5.59
CA ARG A 73 -3.07 -1.94 6.31
C ARG A 73 -3.36 -1.14 7.57
N CYS A 74 -2.46 -1.27 8.53
CA CYS A 74 -2.38 -0.40 9.69
C CYS A 74 -1.66 0.90 9.32
N GLY A 75 -2.07 2.01 9.92
CA GLY A 75 -1.48 3.31 9.68
C GLY A 75 -1.51 4.22 10.88
N SER A 76 -0.90 5.38 10.72
CA SER A 76 -1.05 6.53 11.60
C SER A 76 -1.37 7.76 10.76
N ASP A 77 -1.94 8.79 11.36
CA ASP A 77 -2.24 10.06 10.67
C ASP A 77 -1.03 11.01 10.59
N GLY A 78 0.10 10.61 11.16
CA GLY A 78 1.38 11.31 11.13
C GLY A 78 1.40 12.66 11.85
N GLN A 79 0.35 12.99 12.61
CA GLN A 79 0.28 14.26 13.31
C GLN A 79 1.06 14.20 14.63
N PRO A 80 1.87 15.23 14.96
CA PRO A 80 2.46 15.35 16.29
C PRO A 80 1.35 15.59 17.31
N ARG A 81 1.42 14.91 18.47
CA ARG A 81 0.37 14.94 19.48
C ARG A 81 0.92 15.22 20.88
N PRO A 82 0.20 15.96 21.73
CA PRO A 82 0.57 16.10 23.14
C PRO A 82 0.59 14.75 23.85
N ALA A 83 1.55 14.56 24.73
CA ALA A 83 1.62 13.39 25.61
C ALA A 83 0.61 13.51 26.77
N ALA A 84 -0.68 13.49 26.44
CA ALA A 84 -1.78 13.50 27.40
C ALA A 84 -2.68 12.29 27.14
N CYS A 85 -3.08 11.59 28.20
CA CYS A 85 -3.95 10.42 28.10
C CYS A 85 -5.38 10.79 27.73
N GLY A 86 -6.06 9.91 26.99
CA GLY A 86 -7.46 10.10 26.59
C GLY A 86 -7.67 10.96 25.33
N LEU A 87 -6.59 11.39 24.67
CA LEU A 87 -6.65 11.99 23.33
C LEU A 87 -6.61 10.89 22.26
N ASP A 88 -7.06 11.19 21.05
CA ASP A 88 -6.91 10.27 19.91
C ASP A 88 -5.43 9.94 19.67
N ALA A 89 -5.13 8.66 19.47
CA ALA A 89 -3.77 8.16 19.29
C ALA A 89 -3.25 8.30 17.84
N GLY A 90 -4.11 8.77 16.91
CA GLY A 90 -3.77 8.92 15.50
C GLY A 90 -3.68 7.61 14.73
N GLU A 91 -4.13 6.48 15.30
CA GLU A 91 -4.12 5.19 14.63
C GLU A 91 -5.19 5.12 13.53
N LEU A 92 -4.82 4.58 12.37
CA LEU A 92 -5.69 4.49 11.20
C LEU A 92 -5.84 3.05 10.70
N TRP A 93 -7.04 2.73 10.23
CA TRP A 93 -7.27 1.67 9.26
C TRP A 93 -7.17 2.24 7.86
N ILE A 94 -6.28 1.69 7.04
CA ILE A 94 -6.11 2.07 5.64
C ILE A 94 -6.57 0.90 4.78
N ILE A 95 -7.55 1.13 3.91
CA ILE A 95 -8.08 0.11 2.99
C ILE A 95 -7.96 0.56 1.55
N ARG A 96 -7.88 -0.40 0.63
CA ARG A 96 -8.07 -0.21 -0.80
C ARG A 96 -9.33 -0.94 -1.23
N THR A 97 -10.23 -0.26 -1.92
CA THR A 97 -11.46 -0.84 -2.46
C THR A 97 -11.70 -0.36 -3.88
N ALA A 98 -12.64 -0.99 -4.59
CA ALA A 98 -13.05 -0.55 -5.91
C ALA A 98 -13.74 0.82 -5.82
N ALA A 99 -13.55 1.68 -6.83
CA ALA A 99 -14.11 3.03 -6.83
C ALA A 99 -15.65 3.02 -6.72
N GLU A 100 -16.31 1.99 -7.23
CA GLU A 100 -17.76 1.80 -7.19
C GLU A 100 -18.28 1.58 -5.77
N THR A 101 -17.47 0.94 -4.90
CA THR A 101 -17.83 0.65 -3.51
C THR A 101 -17.23 1.63 -2.50
N ALA A 102 -16.35 2.54 -2.94
CA ALA A 102 -15.77 3.60 -2.10
C ALA A 102 -16.83 4.48 -1.41
N PRO A 103 -17.96 4.88 -2.03
CA PRO A 103 -19.02 5.63 -1.32
C PRO A 103 -19.61 4.89 -0.12
N LEU A 104 -19.74 3.56 -0.19
CA LEU A 104 -20.23 2.73 0.92
C LEU A 104 -19.22 2.71 2.08
N ALA A 105 -17.93 2.62 1.76
CA ALA A 105 -16.88 2.74 2.77
C ALA A 105 -16.89 4.14 3.43
N ARG A 106 -17.09 5.20 2.64
CA ARG A 106 -17.18 6.58 3.15
C ARG A 106 -18.36 6.76 4.09
N ALA A 107 -19.50 6.15 3.82
CA ALA A 107 -20.65 6.13 4.73
C ALA A 107 -20.34 5.44 6.10
N ARG A 108 -19.25 4.69 6.19
CA ARG A 108 -18.73 4.07 7.43
C ARG A 108 -17.62 4.89 8.11
N GLY A 109 -17.39 6.12 7.66
CA GLY A 109 -16.41 7.04 8.25
C GLY A 109 -15.00 6.93 7.64
N TYR A 110 -14.84 6.19 6.55
CA TYR A 110 -13.62 6.28 5.75
C TYR A 110 -13.60 7.57 4.93
N ARG A 111 -12.40 8.10 4.68
CA ARG A 111 -12.16 9.22 3.77
C ARG A 111 -10.98 8.93 2.85
N PRO A 112 -10.87 9.57 1.68
CA PRO A 112 -9.70 9.46 0.82
C PRO A 112 -8.39 9.57 1.60
N LEU A 113 -7.44 8.66 1.38
CA LEU A 113 -6.13 8.72 2.03
C LEU A 113 -5.40 10.03 1.68
N ALA A 114 -5.63 10.56 0.47
CA ALA A 114 -5.11 11.84 0.01
C ALA A 114 -5.53 13.03 0.89
N ASP A 115 -6.64 12.93 1.63
CA ASP A 115 -7.10 13.97 2.56
C ASP A 115 -6.30 13.95 3.88
N ILE A 116 -5.41 12.99 4.06
CA ILE A 116 -4.53 12.84 5.22
C ILE A 116 -3.07 12.81 4.74
N PRO A 117 -2.50 13.96 4.32
CA PRO A 117 -1.20 13.99 3.64
C PRO A 117 -0.03 13.51 4.51
N ALA A 118 -0.17 13.55 5.83
CA ALA A 118 0.82 13.03 6.77
C ALA A 118 0.61 11.56 7.11
N ALA A 119 -0.46 10.91 6.63
CA ALA A 119 -0.73 9.52 6.95
C ALA A 119 0.42 8.63 6.48
N ALA A 120 0.82 7.72 7.36
CA ALA A 120 1.90 6.78 7.11
C ALA A 120 1.45 5.37 7.47
N GLU A 121 1.82 4.41 6.62
CA GLU A 121 1.63 3.00 6.92
C GLU A 121 2.57 2.55 8.04
N GLN A 122 2.11 1.58 8.82
CA GLN A 122 2.93 0.90 9.81
C GLN A 122 2.58 -0.57 9.89
N ALA A 123 3.46 -1.36 10.51
CA ALA A 123 3.18 -2.76 10.76
C ALA A 123 1.98 -2.90 11.70
N CYS A 124 1.05 -3.78 11.33
CA CYS A 124 0.10 -4.31 12.29
C CYS A 124 0.85 -5.17 13.31
N ARG A 125 0.33 -5.21 14.53
CA ARG A 125 0.86 -6.03 15.62
C ARG A 125 0.10 -7.35 15.75
#